data_AF-A0AA88XPA2-F1
#
_entry.id   AF-A0AA88XPA2-F1
#
_cell.length_a   1.000
_cell.length_b   1.000
_cell.length_c   1.000
_cell.angle_alpha   90.00
_cell.angle_beta   90.00
_cell.angle_gamma   90.00
#
_symmetry.space_group_name_H-M   'P 1'
#
loop_
_entity.id
_entity.type
_entity.pdbx_description
1 polymer ?
#
loop_
_entity_poly.entity_id
_entity_poly.type
_entity_poly.pdbx_seq_one_letter_code
_entity_poly.pdbx_strand_id
1 'polypeptide(L)'
;MKVFDVNKVFTESVIQATKQDRVTTGLYNCAKLLQTGIERVVICILPQEIPKDDLQHMQHVLIEAHCREHRINIIKVNHIKCSI
;
A
#
# COMPACT_ATOMS: atom_id res chain seq x y z
N MET A 1 -19.16 -16.66 17.10
CA MET A 1 -18.45 -15.43 16.70
C MET A 1 -17.25 -15.84 15.87
N LYS A 2 -17.32 -15.78 14.52
CA LYS A 2 -16.20 -16.20 13.66
C LYS A 2 -15.12 -15.12 13.74
N VAL A 3 -13.98 -15.46 14.33
CA VAL A 3 -12.77 -14.65 14.19
C VAL A 3 -12.37 -14.76 12.73
N PHE A 4 -12.68 -13.74 11.93
CA PHE A 4 -12.17 -13.66 10.58
C PHE A 4 -10.71 -13.24 10.67
N ASP A 5 -9.81 -14.10 10.21
CA ASP A 5 -8.41 -13.74 10.01
C ASP A 5 -8.32 -12.68 8.90
N VAL A 6 -8.38 -11.41 9.30
CA VAL A 6 -8.26 -10.26 8.40
C VAL A 6 -7.00 -10.37 7.56
N ASN A 7 -5.90 -10.85 8.15
CA ASN A 7 -4.64 -11.09 7.44
C ASN A 7 -4.79 -12.08 6.28
N LYS A 8 -5.53 -13.17 6.48
CA LYS A 8 -5.72 -14.20 5.45
C LYS A 8 -6.56 -13.68 4.29
N VAL A 9 -7.69 -13.06 4.60
CA VAL A 9 -8.59 -12.48 3.59
C VAL A 9 -7.91 -11.35 2.83
N PHE A 10 -7.15 -10.52 3.53
CA PHE A 10 -6.36 -9.45 2.92
C PHE A 10 -5.31 -10.01 1.96
N THR A 11 -4.54 -11.00 2.40
CA THR A 11 -3.50 -11.63 1.57
C THR A 11 -4.11 -12.27 0.32
N GLU A 12 -5.21 -13.03 0.46
CA GLU A 12 -5.91 -13.63 -0.68
C GLU A 12 -6.44 -12.57 -1.65
N SER A 13 -6.99 -11.46 -1.14
CA SER A 13 -7.49 -10.35 -1.96
C SER A 13 -6.38 -9.65 -2.72
N VAL A 14 -5.23 -9.42 -2.08
CA VAL A 14 -4.05 -8.83 -2.72
C VAL A 14 -3.51 -9.77 -3.80
N ILE A 15 -3.41 -11.06 -3.54
CA ILE A 15 -2.98 -12.06 -4.54
C ILE A 15 -3.91 -12.05 -5.76
N GLN A 16 -5.22 -12.02 -5.55
CA GLN A 16 -6.19 -11.94 -6.65
C GLN A 16 -6.07 -10.63 -7.43
N ALA A 17 -5.86 -9.50 -6.75
CA ALA A 17 -5.64 -8.21 -7.39
C ALA A 17 -4.34 -8.20 -8.22
N THR A 18 -3.27 -8.83 -7.73
CA THR A 18 -2.01 -9.01 -8.46
C THR A 18 -2.22 -9.86 -9.71
N LYS A 19 -2.97 -10.97 -9.62
CA LYS A 19 -3.32 -11.80 -10.79
C LYS A 19 -4.13 -11.07 -11.86
N GLN A 20 -4.85 -10.01 -11.46
CA GLN A 20 -5.65 -9.18 -12.35
C GLN A 20 -4.88 -7.94 -12.85
N ASP A 21 -3.57 -7.84 -12.58
CA ASP A 21 -2.74 -6.66 -12.91
C ASP A 21 -3.28 -5.34 -12.33
N ARG A 22 -3.95 -5.41 -11.18
CA ARG A 22 -4.51 -4.24 -10.47
C ARG A 22 -3.65 -3.75 -9.30
N VAL A 23 -2.44 -4.28 -9.15
CA VAL A 23 -1.51 -3.92 -8.08
C VAL A 23 -0.31 -3.22 -8.67
N THR A 24 -0.04 -2.01 -8.19
CA THR A 24 1.19 -1.28 -8.51
C THR A 24 2.16 -1.44 -7.33
N THR A 25 3.39 -1.86 -7.63
CA THR A 25 4.45 -2.03 -6.63
C THR A 25 5.61 -1.07 -6.89
N GLY A 26 6.31 -0.73 -5.82
CA GLY A 26 7.46 0.18 -5.84
C GLY A 26 7.07 1.65 -5.61
N LEU A 27 7.91 2.35 -4.86
CA LEU A 27 7.67 3.71 -4.39
C LEU A 27 7.48 4.71 -5.53
N TYR A 28 8.32 4.61 -6.57
CA TYR A 28 8.25 5.47 -7.75
C TYR A 28 6.96 5.29 -8.55
N ASN A 29 6.58 4.04 -8.83
CA ASN A 29 5.37 3.74 -9.60
C ASN A 29 4.12 4.15 -8.83
N CYS A 30 4.09 3.92 -7.51
CA CYS A 30 3.01 4.38 -6.64
C CYS A 30 2.90 5.90 -6.64
N ALA A 31 4.01 6.63 -6.50
CA ALA A 31 3.99 8.09 -6.55
C ALA A 31 3.47 8.61 -7.89
N LYS A 32 3.86 7.99 -9.01
CA LYS A 32 3.36 8.34 -10.35
C LYS A 32 1.86 8.08 -10.48
N LEU A 33 1.37 6.92 -10.01
CA LEU A 33 -0.05 6.57 -10.04
C LEU A 33 -0.89 7.54 -9.21
N LEU A 34 -0.38 7.94 -8.04
CA LEU A 34 -1.02 8.92 -7.16
C LEU A 34 -1.03 10.33 -7.75
N GLN A 35 -0.21 10.64 -8.75
CA GLN A 35 -0.25 11.92 -9.46
C GLN A 35 -1.20 11.89 -10.66
N THR A 36 -1.35 10.74 -11.33
CA THR A 36 -2.08 10.64 -12.60
C THR A 36 -3.45 9.98 -12.52
N GLY A 37 -3.76 9.24 -11.45
CA GLY A 37 -4.92 8.36 -11.41
C GLY A 37 -5.37 7.95 -10.01
N ILE A 38 -5.49 8.90 -9.09
CA ILE A 38 -5.94 8.68 -7.70
C ILE A 38 -7.28 7.97 -7.62
N GLU A 39 -8.19 8.27 -8.55
CA GLU A 39 -9.57 7.74 -8.59
C GLU A 39 -9.62 6.21 -8.77
N ARG A 40 -8.53 5.61 -9.27
CA ARG A 40 -8.41 4.17 -9.48
C ARG A 40 -7.79 3.44 -8.28
N VAL A 41 -7.30 4.19 -7.29
CA VAL A 41 -6.61 3.64 -6.12
C VAL A 41 -7.61 3.47 -4.98
N VAL A 42 -7.88 2.21 -4.63
CA VAL A 42 -8.80 1.87 -3.53
C VAL A 42 -8.07 1.78 -2.18
N ILE A 43 -6.82 1.31 -2.20
CA ILE A 43 -6.05 1.03 -1.00
C ILE A 43 -4.55 1.27 -1.25
N CYS A 44 -3.88 1.84 -0.26
CA CYS A 44 -2.43 2.03 -0.23
C CYS A 44 -1.84 1.19 0.89
N ILE A 45 -0.84 0.37 0.58
CA ILE A 45 -0.16 -0.49 1.54
C ILE A 45 1.22 0.09 1.78
N LEU A 46 1.51 0.48 3.02
CA LEU A 46 2.79 1.05 3.41
C LEU A 46 3.43 0.22 4.53
N PRO A 47 4.76 0.07 4.54
CA PRO A 47 5.43 -0.53 5.68
C PRO A 47 5.22 0.34 6.93
N GLN A 48 5.01 -0.29 8.08
CA GLN A 48 5.02 0.42 9.36
C GLN A 48 6.45 0.84 9.74
N GLU A 49 7.44 0.07 9.31
CA GLU A 49 8.86 0.36 9.57
C GLU A 49 9.31 1.58 8.78
N ILE A 50 9.99 2.50 9.48
CA ILE A 50 10.58 3.69 8.90
C ILE A 50 11.87 3.26 8.16
N PRO A 51 12.03 3.63 6.88
CA PRO A 51 13.29 3.41 6.17
C PRO A 51 14.48 4.00 6.92
N LYS A 52 15.63 3.33 6.89
CA LYS A 52 16.90 3.91 7.37
C LYS A 52 17.44 5.00 6.45
N ASP A 53 16.95 5.05 5.22
CA ASP A 53 17.34 6.03 4.21
C ASP A 53 16.41 7.26 4.28
N ASP A 54 16.99 8.43 4.49
CA ASP A 54 16.25 9.69 4.69
C ASP A 54 15.39 10.05 3.47
N LEU A 55 15.88 9.79 2.24
CA LEU A 55 15.13 10.06 1.02
C LEU A 55 13.90 9.15 0.92
N GLN A 56 14.11 7.86 1.18
CA GLN A 56 13.01 6.89 1.20
C GLN A 56 12.01 7.22 2.31
N HIS A 57 12.46 7.69 3.48
CA HIS A 57 11.58 8.13 4.55
C HIS A 57 10.74 9.34 4.13
N MET A 58 11.36 10.38 3.57
CA MET A 58 10.64 11.56 3.06
C MET A 58 9.58 11.18 2.03
N GLN A 59 9.91 10.30 1.09
CA GLN A 59 8.97 9.83 0.08
C GLN A 59 7.79 9.06 0.67
N HIS A 60 8.01 8.24 1.70
CA HIS A 60 6.91 7.58 2.43
C HIS A 60 5.98 8.58 3.11
N VAL A 61 6.54 9.60 3.76
CA VAL A 61 5.74 10.64 4.43
C VAL A 61 4.91 11.42 3.42
N LEU A 62 5.48 11.78 2.26
CA LEU A 62 4.76 12.47 1.20
C LEU A 62 3.60 11.64 0.65
N ILE A 63 3.82 10.36 0.40
CA ILE A 63 2.76 9.45 -0.06
C ILE A 63 1.68 9.28 1.02
N GLU A 64 2.07 9.12 2.28
CA GLU A 64 1.12 9.00 3.38
C GLU A 64 0.25 10.27 3.51
N ALA A 65 0.86 11.45 3.41
CA ALA A 65 0.15 12.72 3.43
C ALA A 65 -0.85 12.83 2.27
N HIS A 66 -0.39 12.57 1.04
CA HIS A 66 -1.22 12.64 -0.17
C HIS A 66 -2.41 11.67 -0.12
N CYS A 67 -2.18 10.43 0.33
CA CYS A 67 -3.23 9.44 0.50
C CYS A 67 -4.27 9.89 1.55
N ARG A 68 -3.84 10.51 2.65
CA ARG A 68 -4.75 11.05 3.68
C ARG A 68 -5.57 12.23 3.16
N GLU A 69 -4.96 13.15 2.42
CA GLU A 69 -5.64 14.30 1.81
C GLU A 69 -6.76 13.85 0.86
N HIS A 70 -6.49 12.80 0.07
CA HIS A 70 -7.44 12.25 -0.91
C HIS A 70 -8.35 11.15 -0.36
N ARG A 71 -8.36 10.91 0.97
CA ARG A 71 -9.17 9.89 1.66
C ARG A 71 -8.98 8.47 1.12
N ILE A 72 -7.76 8.13 0.69
CA ILE A 72 -7.39 6.77 0.30
C ILE A 72 -7.14 5.96 1.57
N ASN A 73 -7.65 4.73 1.63
CA ASN A 73 -7.42 3.85 2.77
C ASN A 73 -5.96 3.41 2.83
N ILE A 74 -5.28 3.69 3.94
CA ILE A 74 -3.89 3.29 4.17
C ILE A 74 -3.87 2.11 5.15
N ILE A 75 -3.22 1.03 4.76
CA ILE A 75 -2.91 -0.10 5.64
C ILE A 75 -1.41 -0.10 5.92
N LYS A 76 -1.04 0.01 7.19
CA LYS A 76 0.34 -0.16 7.65
C LYS A 76 0.61 -1.62 7.96
N VAL A 77 1.68 -2.18 7.40
CA VAL A 77 2.07 -3.57 7.60
C VAL A 77 3.44 -3.66 8.28
N ASN A 78 3.51 -4.46 9.35
CA ASN A 78 4.70 -4.56 10.22
C ASN A 78 5.77 -5.48 9.63
N HIS A 79 5.39 -6.40 8.74
CA HIS A 79 6.30 -7.32 8.08
C HIS A 79 6.17 -7.19 6.57
N ILE A 80 7.28 -6.79 5.92
CA ILE A 80 7.41 -6.71 4.46
C ILE A 80 7.68 -8.11 3.85
N LYS A 81 7.75 -9.16 4.67
CA LYS A 81 7.85 -10.55 4.18
C LYS A 81 6.48 -11.03 3.69
N CYS A 82 6.09 -10.55 2.52
CA CYS A 82 5.12 -11.24 1.68
C CYS A 82 5.92 -12.16 0.75
N SER A 83 6.05 -13.45 1.10
CA SER A 83 6.41 -14.47 0.13
C SER A 83 5.19 -14.69 -0.75
N ILE A 84 5.13 -13.96 -1.86
CA ILE A 84 4.22 -14.20 -2.99
C ILE A 84 4.91 -15.19 -3.92
#